data_AF-A0A087TD63-F1
#
_entry.id   AF-A0A087TD63-F1
#
_cell.length_a   1.000
_cell.length_b   1.000
_cell.length_c   1.000
_cell.angle_alpha   90.00
_cell.angle_beta   90.00
_cell.angle_gamma   90.00
#
_symmetry.space_group_name_H-M   'P 1'
#
loop_
_entity.id
_entity.type
_entity.pdbx_description
1 polymer ?
#
loop_
_entity_poly.entity_id
_entity_poly.type
_entity_poly.pdbx_seq_one_letter_code
_entity_poly.pdbx_strand_id
1 'polypeptide(L)'
;MSRSNIGKEKSPFFHRLFTSLHMLAEFFHRDEYMLPVSEVQNAIYRELEKELSLQKAETTQLIDMYYLQRMKDQNKLHHAPFGSLTVNAYYDVMK
;
A
#
# COMPACT_ATOMS: atom_id res chain seq x y z
N MET A 1 -18.96 27.79 12.01
CA MET A 1 -17.73 27.40 11.29
C MET A 1 -17.54 25.90 11.42
N SER A 2 -18.18 25.08 10.55
CA SER A 2 -17.95 23.63 10.56
C SER A 2 -16.58 23.33 9.96
N ARG A 3 -15.65 22.85 10.78
CA ARG A 3 -14.40 22.23 10.30
C ARG A 3 -14.78 20.95 9.56
N SER A 4 -14.62 20.93 8.25
CA SER A 4 -14.79 19.71 7.45
C SER A 4 -13.75 18.67 7.88
N ASN A 5 -14.19 17.55 8.45
CA ASN A 5 -13.36 16.39 8.83
C ASN A 5 -12.94 15.51 7.62
N ILE A 6 -13.15 15.99 6.39
CA ILE A 6 -12.90 15.25 5.16
C ILE A 6 -11.39 15.00 5.04
N GLY A 7 -10.97 13.77 5.39
CA GLY A 7 -9.59 13.29 5.30
C GLY A 7 -8.95 12.85 6.62
N LYS A 8 -9.28 13.51 7.75
CA LYS A 8 -8.66 13.20 9.06
C LYS A 8 -9.22 11.94 9.73
N GLU A 9 -10.50 11.63 9.49
CA GLU A 9 -11.14 10.45 10.08
C GLU A 9 -10.92 9.16 9.26
N LYS A 10 -10.48 9.28 8.00
CA LYS A 10 -10.31 8.12 7.11
C LYS A 10 -9.17 7.22 7.56
N SER A 11 -8.00 7.78 7.87
CA SER A 11 -6.82 6.99 8.27
C SER A 11 -7.08 6.13 9.53
N PRO A 12 -7.61 6.67 10.65
CA PRO A 12 -7.95 5.85 11.82
C PRO A 12 -9.01 4.78 11.56
N PHE A 13 -9.98 5.05 10.68
CA PHE A 13 -11.00 4.08 10.30
C PHE A 13 -10.38 2.88 9.56
N PHE A 14 -9.59 3.12 8.51
CA PHE A 14 -8.94 2.06 7.75
C PHE A 14 -7.88 1.32 8.56
N HIS A 15 -7.22 2.00 9.51
CA HIS A 15 -6.30 1.35 10.44
C HIS A 15 -7.01 0.33 11.34
N ARG A 16 -8.18 0.69 11.89
CA ARG A 16 -9.02 -0.24 12.66
C ARG A 16 -9.51 -1.40 11.80
N LEU A 17 -10.01 -1.11 10.60
CA LEU A 17 -10.52 -2.15 9.70
C LEU A 17 -9.43 -3.16 9.30
N PHE A 18 -8.23 -2.67 8.98
CA PHE A 18 -7.06 -3.51 8.71
C PHE A 18 -6.70 -4.37 9.92
N THR A 19 -6.67 -3.79 11.11
CA THR A 19 -6.38 -4.52 12.37
C THR A 19 -7.43 -5.60 12.62
N SER A 20 -8.72 -5.28 12.47
CA SER A 20 -9.81 -6.23 12.62
C SER A 20 -9.74 -7.37 11.61
N LEU A 21 -9.35 -7.09 10.35
CA LEU A 21 -9.16 -8.13 9.34
C LEU A 21 -8.08 -9.15 9.76
N HIS A 22 -6.94 -8.67 10.28
CA HIS A 22 -5.90 -9.54 10.82
C HIS A 22 -6.36 -10.34 12.04
N MET A 23 -7.07 -9.71 12.96
CA MET A 23 -7.64 -10.40 14.13
C MET A 23 -8.59 -11.52 13.71
N LEU A 24 -9.43 -11.27 12.70
CA LEU A 24 -10.31 -12.31 12.14
C LEU A 24 -9.50 -13.45 11.52
N ALA A 25 -8.48 -13.14 10.72
CA ALA A 25 -7.62 -14.18 10.13
C ALA A 25 -6.90 -15.03 11.19
N GLU A 26 -6.39 -14.40 12.26
CA GLU A 26 -5.79 -15.12 13.39
C GLU A 26 -6.82 -15.94 14.17
N PHE A 27 -8.02 -15.40 14.38
CA PHE A 27 -9.12 -16.11 15.02
C PHE A 27 -9.56 -17.33 14.23
N PHE A 28 -9.48 -17.30 12.90
CA PHE A 28 -9.72 -18.46 12.02
C PHE A 28 -8.48 -19.38 11.87
N HIS A 29 -7.36 -19.09 12.55
CA HIS A 29 -6.14 -19.92 12.58
C HIS A 29 -5.71 -20.57 13.94
N ARG A 30 -6.27 -20.21 15.12
CA ARG A 30 -5.98 -20.81 16.46
C ARG A 30 -6.86 -21.93 17.09
N ASP A 31 -8.06 -22.22 16.61
CA ASP A 31 -9.02 -23.25 17.07
C ASP A 31 -8.80 -24.63 16.42
N GLU A 32 -9.28 -25.70 17.06
CA GLU A 32 -8.91 -27.08 16.72
C GLU A 32 -9.61 -27.66 15.46
N TYR A 33 -10.46 -26.87 14.78
CA TYR A 33 -11.27 -27.27 13.62
C TYR A 33 -11.00 -26.45 12.34
N MET A 34 -9.75 -26.02 12.14
CA MET A 34 -9.48 -24.85 11.33
C MET A 34 -9.15 -24.98 9.87
N LEU A 35 -9.46 -23.88 9.18
CA LEU A 35 -9.02 -23.63 7.82
C LEU A 35 -7.50 -23.42 7.80
N PRO A 36 -6.78 -24.07 6.88
CA PRO A 36 -5.39 -23.76 6.61
C PRO A 36 -5.17 -22.25 6.37
N VAL A 37 -4.00 -21.73 6.73
CA VAL A 37 -3.64 -20.32 6.49
C VAL A 37 -3.84 -19.92 5.02
N SER A 38 -3.62 -20.85 4.09
CA SER A 38 -3.85 -20.64 2.66
C SER A 38 -5.32 -20.45 2.29
N GLU A 39 -6.25 -21.05 3.03
CA GLU A 39 -7.70 -20.92 2.82
C GLU A 39 -8.24 -19.65 3.49
N VAL A 40 -7.71 -19.30 4.67
CA VAL A 40 -8.04 -18.04 5.37
C VAL A 40 -7.50 -16.84 4.58
N GLN A 41 -6.23 -16.88 4.18
CA GLN A 41 -5.56 -15.83 3.39
C GLN A 41 -5.64 -16.11 1.88
N ASN A 42 -6.86 -16.42 1.42
CA ASN A 42 -7.17 -16.63 0.02
C ASN A 42 -7.02 -15.34 -0.81
N ALA A 43 -7.28 -15.43 -2.13
CA ALA A 43 -7.15 -14.31 -3.05
C ALA A 43 -7.99 -13.09 -2.64
N ILE A 44 -9.22 -13.32 -2.15
CA ILE A 44 -10.14 -12.25 -1.73
C ILE A 44 -9.60 -11.55 -0.48
N TYR A 45 -9.14 -12.31 0.51
CA TYR A 45 -8.50 -11.75 1.69
C TYR A 45 -7.30 -10.88 1.31
N ARG A 46 -6.41 -11.36 0.43
CA ARG A 46 -5.20 -10.64 0.03
C ARG A 46 -5.52 -9.38 -0.77
N GLU A 47 -6.55 -9.40 -1.60
CA GLU A 47 -7.01 -8.22 -2.33
C GLU A 47 -7.53 -7.15 -1.36
N LEU A 48 -8.37 -7.56 -0.40
CA LEU A 48 -8.90 -6.66 0.63
C LEU A 48 -7.78 -6.12 1.54
N GLU A 49 -6.86 -6.98 1.99
CA GLU A 49 -5.70 -6.59 2.79
C GLU A 49 -4.84 -5.53 2.06
N LYS A 50 -4.61 -5.73 0.76
CA LYS A 50 -3.90 -4.77 -0.08
C LYS A 50 -4.64 -3.44 -0.16
N GLU A 51 -5.94 -3.44 -0.42
CA GLU A 51 -6.75 -2.22 -0.49
C GLU A 51 -6.70 -1.44 0.83
N LEU A 52 -6.93 -2.13 1.94
CA LEU A 52 -6.87 -1.54 3.28
C LEU A 52 -5.48 -1.02 3.63
N SER A 53 -4.42 -1.71 3.18
CA SER A 53 -3.05 -1.26 3.37
C SER A 53 -2.76 0.08 2.67
N LEU A 54 -3.34 0.30 1.50
CA LEU A 54 -3.23 1.54 0.74
C LEU A 54 -4.07 2.66 1.36
N GLN A 55 -5.31 2.35 1.77
CA GLN A 55 -6.23 3.32 2.37
C GLN A 55 -5.79 3.80 3.76
N LYS A 56 -5.06 2.96 4.51
CA LYS A 56 -4.50 3.34 5.82
C LYS A 56 -3.12 4.00 5.74
N ALA A 57 -2.45 3.96 4.59
CA ALA A 57 -1.09 4.46 4.46
C ALA A 57 -1.08 6.00 4.46
N GLU A 58 -0.03 6.56 5.05
CA GLU A 58 0.20 8.00 4.97
C GLU A 58 0.61 8.40 3.55
N THR A 59 0.24 9.61 3.13
CA THR A 59 0.54 10.10 1.77
C THR A 59 2.03 10.01 1.44
N THR A 60 2.90 10.27 2.41
CA THR A 60 4.36 10.15 2.24
C THR A 60 4.78 8.72 1.87
N GLN A 61 4.23 7.71 2.55
CA GLN A 61 4.52 6.30 2.25
C GLN A 61 4.02 5.92 0.86
N LEU A 62 2.85 6.42 0.45
CA LEU A 62 2.29 6.16 -0.88
C LEU A 62 3.17 6.79 -1.98
N ILE A 63 3.69 7.99 -1.74
CA ILE A 63 4.64 8.67 -2.64
C ILE A 63 5.91 7.82 -2.80
N ASP A 64 6.49 7.34 -1.70
CA ASP A 64 7.69 6.50 -1.73
C ASP A 64 7.43 5.19 -2.50
N MET A 65 6.31 4.51 -2.22
CA MET A 65 5.91 3.29 -2.94
C MET A 65 5.76 3.53 -4.44
N TYR A 66 5.17 4.67 -4.83
CA TYR A 66 5.03 5.05 -6.23
C TYR A 66 6.38 5.21 -6.91
N TYR A 67 7.31 5.97 -6.32
CA TYR A 67 8.63 6.19 -6.92
C TYR A 67 9.45 4.90 -7.03
N LEU A 68 9.41 4.05 -6.00
CA LEU A 68 10.03 2.72 -6.05
C LEU A 68 9.47 1.86 -7.18
N GLN A 69 8.15 1.90 -7.40
CA GLN A 69 7.52 1.18 -8.50
C GLN A 69 7.96 1.74 -9.86
N ARG A 70 8.01 3.07 -10.02
CA ARG A 70 8.48 3.72 -11.26
C ARG A 70 9.93 3.34 -11.58
N MET A 71 10.80 3.28 -10.58
CA MET A 71 12.19 2.84 -10.76
C MET A 71 12.26 1.38 -11.21
N LYS A 72 11.46 0.48 -10.62
CA LYS A 72 11.36 -0.92 -11.06
C LYS A 72 10.88 -1.04 -12.51
N ASP A 73 9.86 -0.28 -12.88
CA ASP A 73 9.30 -0.31 -14.23
C ASP A 73 10.29 0.24 -15.26
N GLN A 74 11.03 1.29 -14.92
CA GLN A 74 12.11 1.81 -15.75
C GLN A 74 13.22 0.77 -15.97
N ASN A 75 13.63 0.04 -14.93
CA ASN A 75 14.66 -0.99 -15.04
C ASN A 75 14.23 -2.20 -15.88
N LYS A 76 12.92 -2.47 -15.98
CA LYS A 76 12.38 -3.53 -16.85
C LYS A 76 12.39 -3.15 -18.34
N LEU A 77 12.55 -1.87 -18.66
CA LEU A 77 12.50 -1.39 -20.03
C LEU A 77 13.83 -1.69 -20.75
N HIS A 78 13.97 -2.92 -21.26
CA HIS A 78 15.19 -3.37 -21.94
C HIS A 78 15.38 -2.76 -23.35
N HIS A 79 14.31 -2.29 -23.98
CA HIS A 79 14.36 -1.68 -25.30
C HIS A 79 13.43 -0.47 -25.37
N ALA A 80 14.02 0.70 -25.63
CA ALA A 80 13.29 1.95 -25.84
C ALA A 80 13.19 2.22 -27.34
N PRO A 81 12.04 1.96 -27.99
CA PRO A 81 11.89 2.04 -29.45
C PRO A 81 12.15 3.45 -30.02
N PHE A 82 12.07 4.48 -29.17
CA PHE A 82 12.28 5.88 -29.53
C PHE A 82 13.54 6.49 -28.89
N GLY A 83 14.45 5.66 -28.35
CA GLY A 83 15.59 6.10 -27.56
C GLY A 83 15.23 6.41 -26.10
N SER A 84 16.22 6.83 -25.29
CA SER A 84 16.03 7.13 -23.87
C SER A 84 16.52 8.55 -23.53
N LEU A 85 15.78 9.24 -22.66
CA LEU A 85 16.15 10.54 -22.10
C LEU A 85 16.41 10.36 -20.60
N THR A 86 17.63 10.66 -20.17
CA THR A 86 17.99 10.66 -18.74
C THR A 86 17.99 12.09 -18.23
N VAL A 87 17.11 12.40 -17.28
CA VAL A 87 17.04 13.72 -16.63
C VAL A 87 17.72 13.60 -15.26
N ASN A 88 18.88 14.23 -15.12
CA ASN A 88 19.57 14.35 -13.83
C ASN A 88 19.20 15.70 -13.22
N ALA A 89 18.48 15.70 -12.10
CA ALA A 89 18.19 16.90 -11.34
C ALA A 89 19.19 17.01 -10.19
N TYR A 90 19.91 18.14 -10.14
CA TYR A 90 20.80 18.47 -9.03
C TYR A 90 20.09 19.51 -8.16
N TYR A 91 19.91 19.19 -6.89
CA TYR A 91 19.38 20.14 -5.92
C TYR A 91 20.54 20.94 -5.34
N ASP A 92 20.55 22.25 -5.57
CA ASP A 92 21.55 23.14 -4.99
C ASP A 92 21.11 23.55 -3.58
N VAL A 93 21.84 23.08 -2.56
CA VAL A 93 21.61 23.39 -1.15
C VAL A 93 22.42 24.63 -0.76
N MET A 94 22.25 25.73 -1.48
CA MET A 94 22.96 26.99 -1.22
C MET A 94 21.96 28.12 -1.01
N LYS A 95 21.37 28.20 0.20
CA LYS A 95 21.06 29.47 0.87
C LYS A 95 20.79 29.32 2.35
#